data_AF-A0A285VAP3-F1
#
_entry.id   AF-A0A285VAP3-F1
#
_cell.length_a   1.000
_cell.length_b   1.000
_cell.length_c   1.000
_cell.angle_alpha   90.00
_cell.angle_beta   90.00
_cell.angle_gamma   90.00
#
_symmetry.space_group_name_H-M   'P 1'
#
loop_
_entity.id
_entity.type
_entity.pdbx_description
1 polymer ?
#
loop_
_entity_poly.entity_id
_entity_poly.type
_entity_poly.pdbx_seq_one_letter_code
_entity_poly.pdbx_strand_id
1 'polypeptide(L)' 'MRARGLRPVQIWVPDVRSERFVQEAHRQARLVARSDQQSDDQQFVEAVTLSWDEE' A
#
# COMPACT_ATOMS: atom_id res chain seq x y z
N MET A 1 -10.57 11.66 -14.32
CA MET A 1 -9.13 11.59 -13.98
C MET A 1 -8.35 12.79 -14.50
N ARG A 2 -8.20 13.00 -15.81
CA ARG A 2 -7.47 14.17 -16.35
C ARG A 2 -8.10 15.52 -15.99
N ALA A 3 -9.44 15.62 -16.03
CA ALA A 3 -10.17 16.82 -15.62
C ALA A 3 -10.10 17.11 -14.10
N ARG A 4 -9.66 16.15 -13.28
CA ARG A 4 -9.41 16.34 -11.84
C ARG A 4 -7.93 16.63 -11.54
N GLY A 5 -7.15 17.03 -12.55
CA GLY A 5 -5.72 17.36 -12.41
C GLY A 5 -4.76 16.16 -12.32
N LEU A 6 -5.25 14.91 -12.38
CA LEU A 6 -4.40 13.73 -12.28
C LEU A 6 -3.67 13.44 -13.60
N ARG A 7 -2.37 13.17 -13.51
CA ARG A 7 -1.52 12.79 -14.65
C ARG A 7 -1.14 11.30 -14.54
N PRO A 8 -1.33 10.50 -15.60
CA PRO A 8 -0.92 9.11 -15.59
C PRO A 8 0.61 9.00 -15.55
N VAL A 9 1.12 8.08 -14.72
CA VAL A 9 2.53 7.69 -14.68
C VAL A 9 2.64 6.22 -15.08
N GLN A 10 3.70 5.89 -15.81
CA GLN A 10 4.06 4.52 -16.15
C GLN A 10 5.36 4.18 -15.45
N ILE A 11 5.35 3.07 -14.71
CA ILE A 11 6.52 2.52 -14.04
C ILE A 11 6.67 1.06 -14.45
N TRP A 12 7.91 0.60 -14.56
CA TRP A 12 8.21 -0.81 -14.77
C TRP A 12 8.21 -1.53 -13.44
N VAL A 13 7.41 -2.58 -13.34
CA VAL A 13 7.34 -3.44 -12.15
C VAL A 13 8.01 -4.79 -12.43
N PRO A 14 8.61 -5.44 -11.41
CA PRO A 14 9.10 -6.80 -11.53
C PRO A 14 8.00 -7.77 -11.98
N ASP A 15 8.38 -8.89 -12.60
CA ASP A 15 7.44 -9.96 -12.90
C ASP A 15 6.90 -10.58 -11.60
N VAL A 16 5.64 -10.23 -11.31
CA VAL A 16 4.91 -10.67 -10.11
C VAL A 16 4.59 -12.16 -10.09
N ARG A 17 4.79 -12.87 -11.21
CA ARG A 17 4.60 -14.33 -11.31
C ARG A 17 5.88 -15.11 -11.03
N SER A 18 7.03 -14.45 -10.96
CA SER A 18 8.29 -15.12 -10.67
C SER A 18 8.31 -15.65 -9.23
N GLU A 19 8.88 -16.84 -9.01
CA GLU A 19 9.01 -17.42 -7.67
C GLU A 19 9.80 -16.51 -6.71
N ARG A 20 10.82 -15.82 -7.23
CA ARG A 20 11.61 -14.83 -6.48
C ARG A 20 10.72 -13.70 -5.96
N PHE A 21 9.83 -13.16 -6.79
CA PHE A 21 8.92 -12.10 -6.37
C PHE A 21 7.97 -12.61 -5.28
N VAL A 22 7.39 -13.80 -5.46
CA VAL A 22 6.49 -14.41 -4.47
C VAL A 22 7.20 -14.58 -3.12
N GLN A 23 8.44 -15.09 -3.11
CA GLN A 23 9.22 -15.27 -1.88
C GLN A 23 9.50 -13.94 -1.17
N GLU A 24 9.91 -12.91 -1.91
CA GLU A 24 10.21 -11.60 -1.31
C GLU A 24 8.93 -10.89 -0.85
N ALA A 25 7.84 -10.99 -1.62
CA ALA A 25 6.54 -10.45 -1.21
C ALA A 25 6.08 -11.06 0.12
N HIS A 26 6.18 -12.39 0.27
CA HIS A 26 5.88 -13.05 1.55
C HIS A 26 6.83 -12.63 2.68
N ARG A 27 8.13 -12.48 2.39
CA ARG A 27 9.10 -12.01 3.38
C ARG A 27 8.75 -10.60 3.86
N GLN A 28 8.51 -9.66 2.95
CA GLN A 28 8.23 -8.27 3.29
C GLN A 28 6.87 -8.09 3.94
N ALA A 29 5.82 -8.78 3.47
CA ALA A 29 4.51 -8.75 4.12
C ALA A 29 4.58 -9.14 5.60
N ARG A 30 5.38 -10.17 5.93
CA ARG A 30 5.62 -10.55 7.33
C ARG A 30 6.37 -9.50 8.14
N LEU A 31 7.28 -8.74 7.53
CA LEU A 31 8.00 -7.66 8.21
C LEU A 31 7.06 -6.48 8.50
N VAL A 32 6.24 -6.08 7.53
CA VAL A 32 5.22 -5.03 7.68
C VAL A 32 4.22 -5.41 8.76
N ALA A 33 3.63 -6.61 8.70
CA ALA A 33 2.65 -7.06 9.71
C ALA A 33 3.21 -7.09 11.14
N ARG A 34 4.53 -7.28 11.31
CA ARG A 34 5.20 -7.17 12.61
C ARG A 34 5.45 -5.71 13.02
N SER A 35 5.72 -4.84 12.05
CA SER A 35 5.91 -3.40 12.26
C SER A 35 4.61 -2.69 12.61
N ASP A 36 3.49 -3.08 12.02
CA ASP A 36 2.15 -2.53 12.33
C ASP A 36 1.77 -2.72 13.80
N GLN A 37 2.33 -3.75 14.46
CA GLN A 37 2.13 -3.98 15.89
C GLN A 37 2.98 -3.07 16.78
N GLN A 38 3.90 -2.29 16.19
CA GLN A 38 4.92 -1.52 16.90
C GLN A 38 4.86 0.00 16.62
N SER A 39 4.13 0.48 15.60
CA SER A 39 4.04 1.90 15.29
C SER A 39 2.62 2.46 15.43
N ASP A 40 2.53 3.72 15.89
CA ASP A 40 1.28 4.48 16.02
C ASP A 40 0.70 4.94 14.67
N ASP A 41 1.39 4.66 13.55
CA ASP A 41 1.00 5.17 12.22
C ASP A 41 -0.37 4.64 11.79
N GLN A 42 -0.68 3.38 12.11
CA GLN A 42 -1.99 2.81 11.82
C GLN A 42 -3.11 3.54 12.59
N GLN A 43 -2.86 3.90 13.84
CA GLN A 43 -3.80 4.65 14.67
C GLN A 43 -4.00 6.08 14.14
N PHE A 44 -2.92 6.72 13.67
CA PHE A 44 -3.00 8.02 13.01
C PHE A 44 -3.81 7.96 11.72
N VAL A 45 -3.55 6.98 10.84
CA VAL A 45 -4.27 6.79 9.58
C VAL A 45 -5.76 6.57 9.84
N GLU A 46 -6.12 5.74 10.81
CA GLU A 46 -7.52 5.54 11.22
C GLU A 46 -8.17 6.83 11.72
N ALA A 47 -7.45 7.63 12.51
CA ALA A 47 -7.97 8.90 13.06
C ALA A 47 -8.21 9.98 11.99
N VAL A 48 -7.49 9.96 10.87
CA VAL A 48 -7.61 10.95 9.78
C VAL A 48 -8.38 10.44 8.56
N THR A 49 -8.72 9.15 8.52
CA THR A 49 -9.53 8.58 7.44
C THR A 49 -10.99 8.97 7.61
N LEU A 50 -11.53 9.75 6.66
CA LEU A 50 -12.96 10.01 6.57
C LEU A 50 -13.67 8.77 6.00
N SER A 51 -14.84 8.43 6.54
CA SER A 51 -15.66 7.34 5.99
C SER A 51 -16.10 7.72 4.57
N TRP A 52 -15.89 6.81 3.62
CA TRP A 52 -16.30 6.98 2.23
C TRP A 52 -17.82 7.10 2.03
N ASP A 53 -18.61 6.90 3.09
CA ASP A 53 -20.07 6.97 3.11
C ASP A 53 -20.63 8.40 3.32
N GLU A 54 -19.76 9.42 3.45
CA GLU A 54 -20.15 10.83 3.36
C GLU A 54 -20.03 11.32 1.91
N GLU A 55 -21.00 10.98 1.06
CA GLU A 55 -21.25 11.63 -0.24
C GLU A 55 -22.55 12.46 -0.22
#